data_AF-A0A9X7CI76-F1
#
_entry.id   AF-A0A9X7CI76-F1
#
_cell.length_a   1.000
_cell.length_b   1.000
_cell.length_c   1.000
_cell.angle_alpha   90.00
_cell.angle_beta   90.00
_cell.angle_gamma   90.00
#
_symmetry.space_group_name_H-M   'P 1'
#
loop_
_entity.id
_entity.type
_entity.pdbx_description
1 polymer ?
#
loop_
_entity_poly.entity_id
_entity_poly.type
_entity_poly.pdbx_seq_one_letter_code
_entity_poly.pdbx_strand_id
1 'polypeptide(L)'
;MVFETLGFQRVGHFTLQQSVNVYYFSENREDLDILQVQFMNALEGTGHTCDSTDKGTMQKKDTGQCVDVLTFELTRNVKNVC
;
A
#
# COMPACT_ATOMS: atom_id res chain seq x y z
N MET A 1 -3.17 -10.14 1.41
CA MET A 1 -2.55 -8.79 1.49
C MET A 1 -1.06 -8.96 1.74
N VAL A 2 -0.24 -8.29 0.93
CA VAL A 2 1.23 -8.29 1.05
C VAL A 2 1.69 -6.88 1.36
N PHE A 3 2.60 -6.75 2.32
CA PHE A 3 3.24 -5.48 2.65
C PHE A 3 4.70 -5.51 2.22
N GLU A 4 5.10 -4.51 1.45
CA GLU A 4 6.49 -4.28 1.10
C GLU A 4 6.92 -2.96 1.72
N THR A 5 7.80 -3.05 2.71
CA THR A 5 8.43 -1.85 3.27
C THR A 5 9.68 -1.54 2.48
N LEU A 6 9.72 -0.36 1.89
CA LEU A 6 10.95 0.18 1.31
C LEU A 6 11.88 0.69 2.43
N GLY A 7 13.11 0.98 2.06
CA GLY A 7 14.12 1.52 2.97
C GLY A 7 13.70 2.87 3.56
N PHE A 8 14.33 3.24 4.67
CA PHE A 8 14.17 4.57 5.25
C PHE A 8 15.00 5.60 4.49
N GLN A 9 14.39 6.75 4.22
CA GLN A 9 15.06 7.93 3.70
C GLN A 9 15.08 9.02 4.78
N ARG A 10 16.23 9.63 5.02
CA ARG A 10 16.32 10.72 5.99
C ARG A 10 15.84 12.01 5.36
N VAL A 11 14.74 12.56 5.88
CA VAL A 11 14.14 13.82 5.39
C VAL A 11 14.34 14.99 6.35
N GLY A 12 14.89 14.75 7.53
CA GLY A 12 15.23 15.78 8.49
C GLY A 12 16.28 15.35 9.51
N HIS A 13 16.61 16.23 10.45
CA HIS A 13 17.64 15.97 11.44
C HIS A 13 17.28 14.77 12.34
N PHE A 14 16.00 14.61 12.67
CA PHE A 14 15.46 13.49 13.44
C PHE A 14 14.26 12.81 12.77
N THR A 15 14.03 13.06 11.48
CA THR A 15 12.86 12.51 10.77
C THR A 15 13.32 11.56 9.67
N LEU A 16 12.83 10.33 9.74
CA LEU A 16 12.97 9.31 8.71
C LEU A 16 11.62 9.16 8.01
N GLN A 17 11.63 9.21 6.69
CA GLN A 17 10.51 8.87 5.85
C GLN A 17 10.66 7.42 5.42
N GLN A 18 9.56 6.68 5.41
CA GLN A 18 9.52 5.31 4.89
C GLN A 18 8.36 5.18 3.93
N SER A 19 8.65 4.65 2.75
CA SER A 19 7.63 4.25 1.79
C SER A 19 7.22 2.80 2.06
N VAL A 20 5.92 2.53 1.97
CA VAL A 20 5.30 1.24 2.24
C VAL A 20 4.32 0.98 1.11
N ASN A 21 4.56 -0.09 0.36
CA ASN A 21 3.65 -0.54 -0.67
C ASN A 21 2.75 -1.65 -0.12
N VAL A 22 1.46 -1.54 -0.36
CA VAL A 22 0.48 -2.54 0.06
C VAL A 22 -0.20 -3.11 -1.17
N TYR A 23 -0.14 -4.43 -1.31
CA TYR A 23 -0.73 -5.16 -2.43
C TYR A 23 -1.88 -6.03 -1.94
N TYR A 24 -3.05 -5.78 -2.51
CA TYR A 24 -4.23 -6.60 -2.34
C TYR A 24 -4.50 -7.36 -3.65
N PHE A 25 -4.74 -8.67 -3.54
CA PHE A 25 -5.00 -9.54 -4.68
C PHE A 25 -6.42 -10.09 -4.53
N SER A 26 -7.26 -9.89 -5.54
CA SER A 26 -8.64 -10.40 -5.58
C SER A 26 -8.90 -11.16 -6.86
N GLU A 27 -9.68 -12.22 -6.77
CA GLU A 27 -10.30 -12.89 -7.94
C GLU A 27 -11.67 -12.30 -8.27
N ASN A 28 -12.25 -11.50 -7.36
CA ASN A 28 -13.53 -10.82 -7.54
C ASN A 28 -13.31 -9.31 -7.65
N ARG A 29 -13.65 -8.76 -8.82
CA ARG A 29 -13.42 -7.35 -9.16
C ARG A 29 -14.39 -6.39 -8.46
N GLU A 30 -15.60 -6.84 -8.17
CA GLU A 30 -16.70 -6.02 -7.61
C GLU A 30 -16.41 -5.54 -6.17
N ASP A 31 -15.56 -6.24 -5.42
CA ASP A 31 -15.19 -5.88 -4.05
C ASP A 31 -14.03 -4.87 -3.95
N LEU A 32 -13.30 -4.61 -5.04
CA LEU A 32 -12.07 -3.81 -4.98
C LEU A 32 -12.30 -2.37 -4.56
N ASP A 33 -13.40 -1.75 -5.02
CA ASP A 33 -13.75 -0.38 -4.64
C ASP A 33 -14.11 -0.27 -3.16
N ILE A 34 -14.88 -1.23 -2.64
CA ILE A 34 -15.25 -1.28 -1.22
C ILE A 34 -14.00 -1.46 -0.37
N LEU A 35 -13.12 -2.38 -0.76
CA LEU A 35 -11.85 -2.63 -0.07
C LEU A 35 -10.93 -1.42 -0.11
N GLN A 36 -10.88 -0.69 -1.23
CA GLN A 36 -10.12 0.55 -1.33
C GLN A 36 -10.60 1.58 -0.33
N VAL A 37 -11.91 1.82 -0.26
CA VAL A 37 -12.50 2.77 0.67
C VAL A 37 -12.30 2.33 2.13
N GLN A 38 -12.48 1.05 2.44
CA GLN A 38 -12.24 0.51 3.78
C GLN A 38 -10.78 0.68 4.21
N PHE A 39 -9.84 0.41 3.29
CA PHE A 39 -8.42 0.54 3.57
C PHE A 39 -8.04 2.02 3.80
N MET A 40 -8.52 2.93 2.95
CA MET A 40 -8.28 4.37 3.12
C MET A 40 -8.84 4.90 4.45
N ASN A 41 -10.03 4.46 4.84
CA ASN A 41 -10.59 4.80 6.16
C ASN A 41 -9.77 4.22 7.30
N ALA A 42 -9.25 3.00 7.18
CA ALA A 42 -8.40 2.38 8.21
C ALA A 42 -7.01 3.03 8.31
N LEU A 43 -6.52 3.67 7.24
CA LEU A 43 -5.28 4.45 7.27
C LEU A 43 -5.45 5.78 8.03
N GLU A 44 -6.66 6.33 8.06
CA GLU A 44 -6.96 7.53 8.82
C GLU A 44 -6.62 7.31 10.31
N GLY A 45 -5.77 8.19 10.86
CA GLY A 45 -5.31 8.10 12.24
C GLY A 45 -4.06 7.22 12.47
N THR A 46 -3.55 6.52 11.46
CA THR A 46 -2.32 5.70 11.60
C THR A 46 -1.02 6.48 11.35
N GLY A 47 -1.12 7.74 10.90
CA GLY A 47 0.04 8.58 10.56
C GLY A 47 0.72 8.21 9.24
N HIS A 48 0.11 7.33 8.45
CA HIS A 48 0.51 7.07 7.07
C HIS A 48 -0.26 8.00 6.13
N THR A 49 0.43 8.52 5.13
CA THR A 49 -0.14 9.27 4.02
C THR A 49 -0.22 8.33 2.82
N CYS A 50 -1.37 8.28 2.16
CA CYS A 50 -1.48 7.58 0.88
C CYS A 50 -1.07 8.54 -0.24
N ASP A 51 -0.01 8.20 -0.97
CA ASP A 51 0.50 9.00 -2.09
C ASP A 51 -0.24 8.65 -3.39
N SER A 52 -0.44 7.36 -3.63
CA SER A 52 -1.11 6.86 -4.83
C SER A 52 -1.86 5.55 -4.56
N THR A 53 -2.86 5.28 -5.39
CA THR A 53 -3.54 3.99 -5.46
C THR A 53 -3.69 3.56 -6.91
N ASP A 54 -3.32 2.33 -7.23
CA ASP A 54 -3.41 1.78 -8.58
C ASP A 54 -4.23 0.48 -8.60
N LYS A 55 -5.05 0.33 -9.63
CA LYS A 55 -5.81 -0.90 -9.90
C LYS A 55 -5.26 -1.54 -11.17
N GLY A 56 -4.59 -2.67 -10.99
CA GLY A 56 -4.03 -3.47 -12.06
C GLY A 56 -4.67 -4.84 -12.17
N THR A 57 -4.19 -5.60 -13.15
CA THR A 57 -4.41 -7.05 -13.22
C THR A 57 -3.05 -7.72 -13.33
N MET A 58 -2.86 -8.81 -12.59
CA MET A 58 -1.65 -9.61 -12.62
C MET A 58 -2.01 -11.02 -13.08
N GLN A 59 -1.26 -11.55 -14.04
CA GLN A 59 -1.46 -12.91 -14.51
C GLN A 59 -0.69 -13.90 -13.63
N LYS A 60 -1.38 -14.90 -13.08
CA LYS A 60 -0.73 -16.03 -12.41
C LYS A 60 0.07 -16.81 -13.45
N LYS A 61 1.39 -16.93 -13.25
CA LYS A 61 2.31 -17.63 -14.16
C LYS A 61 1.92 -19.10 -14.40
N ASP A 62 1.27 -19.76 -13.43
CA ASP A 62 1.00 -21.20 -13.48
C ASP A 62 -0.34 -21.59 -14.10
N THR A 63 -1.38 -20.77 -13.95
CA THR A 63 -2.76 -21.16 -14.31
C THR A 63 -3.36 -20.34 -15.45
N GLY A 64 -2.67 -19.29 -15.93
CA GLY A 64 -3.18 -18.37 -16.94
C GLY A 64 -4.33 -17.48 -16.45
N GLN A 65 -4.74 -17.61 -15.19
CA GLN A 65 -5.78 -16.82 -14.56
C GLN A 65 -5.26 -15.42 -14.24
N CYS A 66 -6.05 -14.41 -14.58
CA CYS A 66 -5.81 -13.03 -14.16
C CYS A 66 -6.43 -12.80 -12.79
N VAL A 67 -5.66 -12.23 -11.87
CA VAL A 67 -6.18 -11.68 -10.61
C VAL A 67 -6.14 -10.17 -10.69
N ASP A 68 -7.15 -9.51 -10.15
CA ASP A 68 -7.10 -8.08 -9.96
C ASP A 68 -6.16 -7.75 -8.79
N VAL A 69 -5.39 -6.69 -8.95
CA VAL A 69 -4.44 -6.21 -7.94
C VAL A 69 -4.74 -4.76 -7.63
N LEU A 70 -4.87 -4.46 -6.35
CA LEU A 70 -4.98 -3.10 -5.84
C LEU A 70 -3.70 -2.79 -5.07
N THR A 71 -2.98 -1.77 -5.53
CA THR A 71 -1.72 -1.32 -4.97
C THR A 71 -1.93 0.02 -4.28
N PHE A 72 -1.39 0.16 -3.07
CA PHE A 72 -1.35 1.43 -2.34
C PHE A 72 0.10 1.79 -2.09
N GLU A 73 0.49 2.98 -2.54
CA GLU A 73 1.77 3.57 -2.20
C GLU A 73 1.55 4.50 -1.02
N LEU A 74 2.13 4.12 0.13
CA LEU A 74 1.99 4.85 1.37
C LEU A 74 3.34 5.41 1.79
N THR A 75 3.32 6.56 2.45
CA THR A 75 4.48 7.16 3.08
C THR A 75 4.19 7.40 4.55
N ARG A 76 5.13 7.06 5.43
CA ARG A 76 5.08 7.40 6.86
C ARG A 76 6.32 8.13 7.31
N ASN A 77 6.11 9.10 8.20
CA ASN A 77 7.18 9.83 8.86
C ASN A 77 7.39 9.30 10.27
N VAL A 78 8.58 8.76 10.51
CA VAL A 78 9.03 8.25 11.81
C VAL A 78 10.03 9.25 12.38
N LYS A 79 9.71 9.82 13.55
CA LYS A 79 10.66 10.65 14.29
C LYS A 79 11.57 9.75 15.11
N ASN A 80 12.87 9.79 14.81
CA ASN A 80 13.89 9.15 15.62
C ASN A 80 14.25 10.07 16.79
N VAL A 81 13.50 9.95 17.88
CA VAL A 81 13.84 10.57 19.17
C VAL A 81 14.68 9.57 19.95
N CYS A 82 15.98 9.52 19.64
CA CYS A 82 16.99 8.90 20.51
C CYS A 82 17.67 9.99 21.34
#